data_AF-A0A351BFM6-F1
#
_entry.id   AF-A0A351BFM6-F1
#
_cell.length_a   1.000
_cell.length_b   1.000
_cell.length_c   1.000
_cell.angle_alpha   90.00
_cell.angle_beta   90.00
_cell.angle_gamma   90.00
#
_symmetry.space_group_name_H-M   'P 1'
#
loop_
_entity.id
_entity.type
_entity.pdbx_description
1 polymer ?
#
loop_
_entity_poly.entity_id
_entity_poly.type
_entity_poly.pdbx_seq_one_letter_code
_entity_poly.pdbx_strand_id
1 'polypeptide(L)'
;MAIIRCNKCAHLQEQADSEIGLMLACPQCGNPTQVYPTLFFVTRLLEKYFTAQREVIRLTTEAAAGVATAAVPAASAMPPAEVDLSNSDRMTSCEQHQPIADWFRQRQIAVEIAAQAVDTSGFFDEVAALIGRDLLLLDQVLDRIRWAQQKGYASTVIPFDGKSPSDVRRLTSFCQQLYEYSFVAKTIPNKQKNHLLLVVQTAPAIRHFFNGEWLEWFALMTCIERATELGKQFSCARNLGLTFADGAQFEVDVFLLLDSELPILIECKSGEYRQDIEKYVRLRKRLGLSGSNVILCVAGLEDEIAKGLTAMYDLSFVSERGLLQHIGRAH
;
A
#
# COMPACT_ATOMS: atom_id res chain seq x y z
N MET A 1 13.20 -21.54 -18.27
CA MET A 1 14.21 -20.68 -18.89
C MET A 1 15.40 -20.50 -17.96
N ALA A 2 16.60 -20.42 -18.52
CA ALA A 2 17.85 -20.29 -17.80
C ALA A 2 18.61 -19.04 -18.25
N ILE A 3 19.57 -18.59 -17.44
CA ILE A 3 20.31 -17.37 -17.69
C ILE A 3 21.78 -17.51 -17.26
N ILE A 4 22.67 -16.86 -18.01
CA ILE A 4 24.05 -16.62 -17.60
C ILE A 4 24.25 -15.13 -17.32
N ARG A 5 24.98 -14.83 -16.26
CA ARG A 5 25.56 -13.49 -16.01
C ARG A 5 27.05 -13.65 -15.78
N CYS A 6 27.86 -13.15 -16.70
CA CYS A 6 29.31 -13.21 -16.58
C CYS A 6 29.79 -12.31 -15.43
N ASN A 7 30.52 -12.88 -14.47
CA ASN A 7 31.06 -12.10 -13.35
C ASN A 7 32.22 -11.18 -13.72
N LYS A 8 32.83 -11.38 -14.90
CA LYS A 8 33.97 -10.58 -15.38
C LYS A 8 33.54 -9.36 -16.19
N CYS A 9 32.61 -9.52 -17.13
CA CYS A 9 32.20 -8.44 -18.05
C CYS A 9 30.72 -8.07 -17.94
N ALA A 10 30.00 -8.63 -16.97
CA ALA A 10 28.56 -8.43 -16.76
C ALA A 10 27.64 -8.83 -17.92
N HIS A 11 28.16 -9.50 -18.96
CA HIS A 11 27.36 -10.01 -20.07
C HIS A 11 26.22 -10.89 -19.56
N LEU A 12 25.01 -10.65 -20.06
CA LEU A 12 23.79 -11.35 -19.69
C LEU A 12 23.19 -12.00 -20.94
N GLN A 13 22.82 -13.26 -20.86
CA GLN A 13 22.23 -13.98 -21.98
C GLN A 13 21.31 -15.09 -21.48
N GLU A 14 20.20 -15.30 -22.19
CA GLU A 14 19.33 -16.45 -22.00
C GLU A 14 20.00 -17.75 -22.48
N GLN A 15 19.70 -18.85 -21.80
CA GLN A 15 20.18 -20.20 -22.12
C GLN A 15 19.02 -21.20 -22.05
N ALA A 16 19.22 -22.38 -22.63
CA ALA A 16 18.23 -23.44 -22.58
C ALA A 16 18.16 -24.06 -21.18
N ASP A 17 16.98 -24.55 -20.78
CA ASP A 17 16.80 -25.19 -19.46
C ASP A 17 17.63 -26.47 -19.29
N SER A 18 17.94 -27.14 -20.40
CA SER A 18 18.84 -28.30 -20.41
C SER A 18 20.27 -27.98 -19.98
N GLU A 19 20.65 -26.69 -19.96
CA GLU A 19 22.01 -26.24 -19.68
C GLU A 19 22.18 -25.75 -18.23
N ILE A 20 21.12 -25.78 -17.42
CA ILE A 20 21.15 -25.38 -16.00
C ILE A 20 22.23 -26.15 -15.25
N GLY A 21 23.09 -25.43 -14.52
CA GLY A 21 24.18 -26.00 -13.74
C GLY A 21 25.47 -26.24 -14.51
N LEU A 22 25.47 -26.13 -15.85
CA LEU A 22 26.68 -26.23 -16.66
C LEU A 22 27.53 -24.96 -16.57
N MET A 23 28.82 -25.10 -16.91
CA MET A 23 29.77 -24.00 -17.05
C MET A 23 30.01 -23.73 -18.54
N LEU A 24 29.59 -22.56 -19.01
CA LEU A 24 29.75 -22.12 -20.40
C LEU A 24 30.75 -20.97 -20.48
N ALA A 25 31.52 -20.90 -21.57
CA ALA A 25 32.39 -19.76 -21.82
C ALA A 25 31.55 -18.53 -22.20
N CYS A 26 31.76 -17.40 -21.51
CA CYS A 26 31.07 -16.16 -21.84
C CYS A 26 31.38 -15.74 -23.28
N PRO A 27 30.38 -15.48 -24.14
CA PRO A 27 30.60 -15.17 -25.55
C PRO A 27 31.35 -13.85 -25.76
N GLN A 28 31.32 -12.94 -24.77
CA GLN A 28 31.97 -11.64 -24.86
C GLN A 28 33.43 -11.64 -24.38
N CYS A 29 33.81 -12.50 -23.44
CA CYS A 29 35.16 -12.43 -22.82
C CYS A 29 35.82 -13.79 -22.54
N GLY A 30 35.19 -14.90 -22.94
CA GLY A 30 35.68 -16.27 -22.75
C GLY A 30 35.66 -16.79 -21.32
N ASN A 31 35.25 -15.98 -20.34
CA ASN A 31 35.28 -16.38 -18.93
C ASN A 31 34.26 -17.51 -18.64
N PRO A 32 34.66 -18.61 -17.98
CA PRO A 32 33.73 -19.66 -17.56
C PRO A 32 32.64 -19.11 -16.63
N THR A 33 31.39 -19.32 -17.00
CA THR A 33 30.21 -18.75 -16.35
C THR A 33 29.17 -19.85 -16.14
N GLN A 34 28.62 -19.92 -14.93
CA GLN A 34 27.61 -20.91 -14.60
C GLN A 34 26.23 -20.48 -15.10
N VAL A 35 25.46 -21.43 -15.61
CA VAL A 35 24.06 -21.26 -16.01
C VAL A 35 23.15 -21.46 -14.81
N TYR A 36 22.26 -20.50 -14.54
CA TYR A 36 21.31 -20.54 -13.43
C TYR A 36 19.86 -20.61 -13.91
N PRO A 37 18.94 -21.23 -13.14
CA PRO A 37 17.51 -21.06 -13.37
C PRO A 37 17.14 -19.58 -13.25
N THR A 38 16.36 -19.04 -14.18
CA THR A 38 15.99 -17.61 -14.19
C THR A 38 15.32 -17.19 -12.89
N LEU A 39 14.38 -17.98 -12.36
CA LEU A 39 13.69 -17.66 -11.09
C LEU A 39 14.65 -17.60 -9.91
N PHE A 40 15.61 -18.52 -9.82
CA PHE A 40 16.61 -18.51 -8.76
C PHE A 40 17.50 -17.26 -8.87
N PHE A 41 17.95 -16.94 -10.09
CA PHE A 41 18.80 -15.79 -10.34
C PHE A 41 18.09 -14.47 -10.02
N VAL A 42 16.84 -14.30 -10.47
CA VAL A 42 16.03 -13.10 -10.22
C VAL A 42 15.74 -12.95 -8.73
N THR A 43 15.42 -14.04 -8.02
CA THR A 43 15.19 -14.00 -6.56
C THR A 43 16.43 -13.47 -5.83
N ARG A 44 17.63 -13.97 -6.17
CA ARG A 44 18.89 -13.48 -5.58
C ARG A 44 19.23 -12.06 -5.98
N LEU A 45 18.85 -11.63 -7.19
CA LEU A 45 19.04 -10.25 -7.63
C LEU A 45 18.16 -9.29 -6.84
N LEU A 46 16.89 -9.64 -6.63
CA LEU A 46 15.94 -8.87 -5.83
C LEU A 46 16.41 -8.76 -4.36
N GLU A 47 16.84 -9.86 -3.74
CA GLU A 47 17.41 -9.84 -2.38
C GLU A 47 18.58 -8.85 -2.26
N LYS A 48 19.49 -8.85 -3.25
CA LYS A 48 20.63 -7.92 -3.28
C LYS A 48 20.20 -6.48 -3.53
N TYR A 49 19.26 -6.28 -4.44
CA TYR A 49 18.71 -4.96 -4.76
C TYR A 49 18.09 -4.32 -3.51
N PHE A 50 17.20 -5.02 -2.80
CA PHE A 50 16.58 -4.50 -1.58
C PHE A 50 17.58 -4.30 -0.43
N THR A 51 18.64 -5.11 -0.36
CA THR A 51 19.71 -4.89 0.62
C THR A 51 20.50 -3.63 0.30
N ALA A 52 20.83 -3.40 -0.98
CA ALA A 52 21.51 -2.19 -1.42
C ALA A 52 20.62 -0.94 -1.25
N GLN A 53 19.32 -1.05 -1.55
CA GLN A 53 18.38 0.06 -1.39
C GLN A 53 18.25 0.48 0.08
N ARG A 54 18.15 -0.48 1.01
CA ARG A 54 18.15 -0.19 2.46
C ARG A 54 19.43 0.51 2.91
N GLU A 55 20.58 0.09 2.37
CA GLU A 55 21.86 0.72 2.69
C GLU A 55 21.99 2.13 2.09
N VAL A 56 21.50 2.35 0.86
CA VAL A 56 21.41 3.69 0.26
C VAL A 56 20.54 4.59 1.13
N ILE A 57 19.36 4.14 1.52
CA ILE A 57 18.46 4.88 2.41
C ILE A 57 19.18 5.21 3.74
N ARG A 58 19.87 4.24 4.35
CA ARG A 58 20.63 4.48 5.58
C ARG A 58 21.68 5.58 5.39
N LEU A 59 22.48 5.50 4.32
CA LEU A 59 23.54 6.45 4.03
C LEU A 59 23.02 7.84 3.64
N THR A 60 21.92 7.93 2.88
CA THR A 60 21.30 9.21 2.51
C THR A 60 20.65 9.88 3.72
N THR A 61 20.06 9.11 4.63
CA THR A 61 19.49 9.62 5.89
C THR A 61 20.61 10.14 6.82
N GLU A 62 21.74 9.42 6.90
CA GLU A 62 22.93 9.86 7.63
C GLU A 62 23.59 11.11 7.00
N ALA A 63 23.59 11.22 5.67
CA ALA A 63 24.11 12.38 4.96
C ALA A 63 23.18 13.61 5.09
N ALA A 64 21.86 13.43 5.06
CA ALA A 64 20.88 14.50 5.22
C ALA A 64 20.93 15.11 6.64
N ALA A 65 21.23 14.31 7.66
CA ALA A 65 21.46 14.80 9.02
C ALA A 65 22.73 15.67 9.15
N GLY A 66 23.64 15.65 8.16
CA GLY A 66 24.89 16.41 8.16
C GLY A 66 24.90 17.71 7.34
N VAL A 67 23.84 18.01 6.56
CA VAL A 67 23.83 19.14 5.58
C VAL A 67 22.68 20.12 5.82
N ALA A 68 22.21 20.25 7.07
CA ALA A 68 21.24 21.28 7.44
C ALA A 68 21.90 22.67 7.57
N THR A 69 22.45 23.21 6.48
CA THR A 69 22.56 24.67 6.20
C THR A 69 23.12 24.91 4.79
N ALA A 70 22.27 25.02 3.78
CA ALA A 70 22.44 25.92 2.64
C ALA A 70 21.17 25.92 1.77
N ALA A 71 20.45 27.06 1.76
CA ALA A 71 19.46 27.38 0.75
C ALA A 71 20.13 27.61 -0.61
N VAL A 72 19.44 27.37 -1.75
CA VAL A 72 18.99 28.33 -2.81
C VAL A 72 18.13 27.56 -3.88
N PRO A 73 17.68 28.15 -5.03
CA PRO A 73 16.37 28.76 -5.33
C PRO A 73 15.45 27.94 -6.28
N ALA A 74 14.33 28.57 -6.63
CA ALA A 74 13.18 28.11 -7.39
C ALA A 74 13.37 27.83 -8.91
N ALA A 75 12.40 27.04 -9.39
CA ALA A 75 11.76 26.97 -10.72
C ALA A 75 12.39 26.10 -11.83
N SER A 76 11.67 25.06 -12.26
CA SER A 76 11.05 24.98 -13.60
C SER A 76 10.14 23.76 -13.71
N ALA A 77 8.90 23.98 -14.15
CA ALA A 77 7.92 22.92 -14.41
C ALA A 77 8.32 22.06 -15.62
N MET A 78 8.22 20.73 -15.47
CA MET A 78 8.42 19.73 -16.53
C MET A 78 7.13 18.92 -16.78
N PRO A 79 6.97 18.33 -17.99
CA PRO A 79 5.73 17.69 -18.44
C PRO A 79 5.46 16.35 -17.73
N PRO A 80 4.29 15.69 -17.93
CA PRO A 80 3.86 14.50 -17.19
C PRO A 80 4.86 13.35 -17.39
N ALA A 81 5.80 13.20 -16.46
CA ALA A 81 6.66 12.03 -16.43
C ALA A 81 5.81 10.83 -15.99
N GLU A 82 5.95 9.71 -16.71
CA GLU A 82 5.49 8.39 -16.28
C GLU A 82 5.67 8.27 -14.76
N VAL A 83 4.56 8.04 -14.06
CA VAL A 83 4.54 7.97 -12.61
C VAL A 83 5.19 6.65 -12.24
N ASP A 84 6.49 6.70 -11.95
CA ASP A 84 7.19 5.61 -11.29
C ASP A 84 6.67 5.52 -9.84
N LEU A 85 5.66 4.67 -9.64
CA LEU A 85 5.03 4.38 -8.35
C LEU A 85 6.00 3.79 -7.32
N SER A 86 7.18 3.32 -7.76
CA SER A 86 8.24 2.84 -6.88
C SER A 86 9.14 3.96 -6.33
N ASN A 87 8.97 5.19 -6.82
CA ASN A 87 9.77 6.35 -6.44
C ASN A 87 9.06 7.18 -5.36
N SER A 88 9.01 6.61 -4.14
CA SER A 88 8.35 7.19 -2.95
C SER A 88 8.79 8.63 -2.63
N ASP A 89 10.00 9.03 -3.02
CA ASP A 89 10.51 10.40 -2.88
C ASP A 89 9.61 11.45 -3.59
N ARG A 90 8.93 11.06 -4.67
CA ARG A 90 7.97 11.94 -5.37
C ARG A 90 6.67 12.08 -4.59
N MET A 91 6.16 10.99 -4.02
CA MET A 91 4.90 11.00 -3.23
C MET A 91 5.07 11.77 -1.92
N THR A 92 6.21 11.62 -1.25
CA THR A 92 6.47 12.30 0.02
C THR A 92 6.90 13.78 -0.13
N SER A 93 7.04 14.27 -1.38
CA SER A 93 7.54 15.62 -1.66
C SER A 93 6.57 16.75 -1.26
N CYS A 94 7.11 17.93 -0.97
CA CYS A 94 6.29 19.12 -0.73
C CYS A 94 5.47 19.51 -1.98
N GLU A 95 6.02 19.31 -3.18
CA GLU A 95 5.36 19.64 -4.45
C GLU A 95 4.08 18.81 -4.64
N GLN A 96 4.12 17.52 -4.30
CA GLN A 96 2.93 16.67 -4.36
C GLN A 96 1.84 17.18 -3.43
N HIS A 97 2.18 17.62 -2.22
CA HIS A 97 1.21 18.01 -1.19
C HIS A 97 0.70 19.45 -1.32
N GLN A 98 1.42 20.32 -2.05
CA GLN A 98 1.08 21.73 -2.18
C GLN A 98 -0.34 22.00 -2.72
N PRO A 99 -0.84 21.31 -3.77
CA PRO A 99 -2.20 21.51 -4.27
C PRO A 99 -3.28 21.20 -3.22
N ILE A 100 -3.06 20.20 -2.36
CA ILE A 100 -3.97 19.89 -1.25
C ILE A 100 -3.99 21.05 -0.25
N ALA A 101 -2.80 21.54 0.14
CA ALA A 101 -2.68 22.66 1.06
C ALA A 101 -3.36 23.92 0.53
N ASP A 102 -3.20 24.21 -0.77
CA ASP A 102 -3.82 25.35 -1.43
C ASP A 102 -5.34 25.23 -1.48
N TRP A 103 -5.86 24.03 -1.81
CA TRP A 103 -7.30 23.75 -1.90
C TRP A 103 -8.03 23.98 -0.57
N PHE A 104 -7.44 23.54 0.54
CA PHE A 104 -7.98 23.78 1.89
C PHE A 104 -7.79 25.22 2.35
N ARG A 105 -6.64 25.85 2.03
CA ARG A 105 -6.38 27.25 2.40
C ARG A 105 -7.39 28.21 1.77
N GLN A 106 -7.77 27.98 0.50
CA GLN A 106 -8.81 28.76 -0.18
C GLN A 106 -10.18 28.69 0.53
N ARG A 107 -10.40 27.63 1.32
CA ARG A 107 -11.61 27.41 2.13
C ARG A 107 -11.45 27.82 3.59
N GLN A 108 -10.35 28.50 3.93
CA GLN A 108 -10.03 28.92 5.30
C GLN A 108 -9.94 27.74 6.29
N ILE A 109 -9.49 26.59 5.81
CA ILE A 109 -9.26 25.39 6.62
C ILE A 109 -7.75 25.20 6.76
N ALA A 110 -7.27 25.13 8.00
CA ALA A 110 -5.89 24.78 8.28
C ALA A 110 -5.71 23.26 8.10
N VAL A 111 -4.60 22.86 7.51
CA VAL A 111 -4.32 21.46 7.18
C VAL A 111 -2.97 21.03 7.74
N GLU A 112 -2.92 19.83 8.30
CA GLU A 112 -1.72 19.14 8.74
C GLU A 112 -1.54 17.91 7.85
N ILE A 113 -0.44 17.87 7.10
CA ILE A 113 -0.14 16.81 6.15
C ILE A 113 1.03 15.99 6.71
N ALA A 114 0.75 14.74 7.06
CA ALA A 114 1.78 13.77 7.41
C ALA A 114 2.43 13.25 6.12
N ALA A 115 3.44 13.96 5.59
CA ALA A 115 4.05 13.63 4.29
C ALA A 115 4.57 12.18 4.19
N GLN A 116 4.98 11.58 5.31
CA GLN A 116 5.46 10.20 5.37
C GLN A 116 4.33 9.15 5.39
N ALA A 117 3.07 9.56 5.57
CA ALA A 117 1.92 8.65 5.58
C ALA A 117 1.58 8.08 4.19
N VAL A 118 2.19 8.63 3.13
CA VAL A 118 2.10 8.16 1.75
C VAL A 118 3.42 7.55 1.25
N ASP A 119 4.36 7.24 2.16
CA ASP A 119 5.63 6.59 1.80
C ASP A 119 5.41 5.12 1.44
N THR A 120 5.54 4.80 0.14
CA THR A 120 5.42 3.44 -0.42
C THR A 120 6.74 2.67 -0.45
N SER A 121 7.82 3.17 0.17
CA SER A 121 9.11 2.46 0.21
C SER A 121 9.10 1.18 1.08
N GLY A 122 8.02 0.98 1.84
CA GLY A 122 7.79 -0.18 2.69
C GLY A 122 7.17 -1.37 1.94
N PHE A 123 6.41 -2.18 2.69
CA PHE A 123 5.62 -3.29 2.13
C PHE A 123 4.12 -3.19 2.49
N PHE A 124 3.69 -2.02 2.98
CA PHE A 124 2.34 -1.85 3.52
C PHE A 124 1.30 -1.77 2.41
N ASP A 125 1.62 -1.07 1.33
CA ASP A 125 0.81 -0.95 0.14
C ASP A 125 0.65 -2.29 -0.58
N GLU A 126 1.71 -3.10 -0.73
CA GLU A 126 1.59 -4.41 -1.37
C GLU A 126 0.76 -5.37 -0.54
N VAL A 127 0.97 -5.42 0.78
CA VAL A 127 0.16 -6.27 1.67
C VAL A 127 -1.29 -5.79 1.69
N ALA A 128 -1.54 -4.49 1.72
CA ALA A 128 -2.89 -3.93 1.63
C ALA A 128 -3.58 -4.30 0.31
N ALA A 129 -2.86 -4.24 -0.82
CA ALA A 129 -3.35 -4.65 -2.12
C ALA A 129 -3.66 -6.16 -2.19
N LEU A 130 -2.87 -7.01 -1.53
CA LEU A 130 -3.16 -8.44 -1.40
C LEU A 130 -4.45 -8.65 -0.59
N ILE A 131 -4.61 -7.94 0.53
CA ILE A 131 -5.79 -8.04 1.39
C ILE A 131 -7.04 -7.58 0.65
N GLY A 132 -7.06 -6.37 0.11
CA GLY A 132 -8.28 -5.81 -0.49
C GLY A 132 -8.78 -6.58 -1.72
N ARG A 133 -7.88 -7.27 -2.45
CA ARG A 133 -8.24 -8.12 -3.60
C ARG A 133 -8.87 -9.46 -3.23
N ASP A 134 -8.60 -10.00 -2.04
CA ASP A 134 -9.09 -11.32 -1.61
C ASP A 134 -9.53 -11.33 -0.14
N LEU A 135 -10.18 -10.24 0.30
CA LEU A 135 -10.54 -10.06 1.71
C LEU A 135 -11.38 -11.23 2.24
N LEU A 136 -12.35 -11.73 1.47
CA LEU A 136 -13.19 -12.86 1.86
C LEU A 136 -12.39 -14.10 2.29
N LEU A 137 -11.28 -14.40 1.62
CA LEU A 137 -10.43 -15.52 1.98
C LEU A 137 -9.46 -15.17 3.11
N LEU A 138 -8.90 -13.96 3.08
CA LEU A 138 -7.79 -13.55 3.93
C LEU A 138 -8.23 -13.00 5.30
N ASP A 139 -9.50 -12.60 5.46
CA ASP A 139 -10.05 -12.02 6.68
C ASP A 139 -9.77 -12.88 7.93
N GLN A 140 -9.92 -14.20 7.80
CA GLN A 140 -9.61 -15.13 8.90
C GLN A 140 -8.15 -15.03 9.40
N VAL A 141 -7.21 -14.64 8.54
CA VAL A 141 -5.80 -14.47 8.90
C VAL A 141 -5.64 -13.15 9.65
N LEU A 142 -6.26 -12.08 9.14
CA LEU A 142 -6.23 -10.75 9.75
C LEU A 142 -6.82 -10.78 11.16
N ASP A 143 -8.00 -11.36 11.31
CA ASP A 143 -8.68 -11.48 12.60
C ASP A 143 -7.85 -12.25 13.62
N ARG A 144 -7.22 -13.35 13.19
CA ARG A 144 -6.38 -14.18 14.06
C ARG A 144 -5.10 -13.48 14.48
N ILE A 145 -4.49 -12.70 13.59
CA ILE A 145 -3.32 -11.88 13.93
C ILE A 145 -3.73 -10.75 14.87
N ARG A 146 -4.78 -9.99 14.53
CA ARG A 146 -5.30 -8.88 15.33
C ARG A 146 -5.67 -9.33 16.73
N TRP A 147 -6.42 -10.43 16.85
CA TRP A 147 -6.81 -11.00 18.14
C TRP A 147 -5.58 -11.42 18.98
N ALA A 148 -4.61 -12.09 18.37
CA ALA A 148 -3.37 -12.46 19.06
C ALA A 148 -2.60 -11.23 19.54
N GLN A 149 -2.46 -10.20 18.69
CA GLN A 149 -1.80 -8.94 19.04
C GLN A 149 -2.52 -8.21 20.18
N GLN A 150 -3.86 -8.16 20.17
CA GLN A 150 -4.68 -7.53 21.21
C GLN A 150 -4.60 -8.26 22.55
N LYS A 151 -4.57 -9.60 22.53
CA LYS A 151 -4.46 -10.42 23.74
C LYS A 151 -3.01 -10.60 24.23
N GLY A 152 -2.04 -10.12 23.48
CA GLY A 152 -0.62 -10.27 23.82
C GLY A 152 -0.08 -11.68 23.62
N TYR A 153 -0.72 -12.50 22.78
CA TYR A 153 -0.19 -13.81 22.41
C TYR A 153 0.96 -13.67 21.43
N ALA A 154 2.02 -14.47 21.63
CA ALA A 154 3.19 -14.47 20.76
C ALA A 154 2.95 -15.13 19.39
N SER A 155 1.87 -15.90 19.26
CA SER A 155 1.55 -16.63 18.04
C SER A 155 0.05 -16.84 17.86
N THR A 156 -0.32 -17.18 16.63
CA THR A 156 -1.67 -17.60 16.25
C THR A 156 -1.59 -18.75 15.24
N VAL A 157 -2.70 -19.44 15.03
CA VAL A 157 -2.78 -20.61 14.14
C VAL A 157 -3.82 -20.37 13.07
N ILE A 158 -3.46 -20.59 11.81
CA ILE A 158 -4.35 -20.57 10.64
C ILE A 158 -4.73 -22.02 10.29
N PRO A 159 -5.95 -22.48 10.62
CA PRO A 159 -6.39 -23.83 10.31
C PRO A 159 -6.74 -23.98 8.82
N PHE A 160 -6.54 -25.19 8.29
CA PHE A 160 -6.89 -25.55 6.92
C PHE A 160 -8.06 -26.53 6.81
N ASP A 161 -8.65 -26.92 7.94
CA ASP A 161 -9.78 -27.86 7.97
C ASP A 161 -10.99 -27.28 7.23
N GLY A 162 -11.56 -28.08 6.33
CA GLY A 162 -12.69 -27.69 5.49
C GLY A 162 -12.37 -26.72 4.34
N LYS A 163 -11.10 -26.31 4.17
CA LYS A 163 -10.68 -25.43 3.07
C LYS A 163 -10.34 -26.23 1.81
N SER A 164 -10.61 -25.65 0.64
CA SER A 164 -10.22 -26.29 -0.62
C SER A 164 -8.68 -26.30 -0.78
N PRO A 165 -8.10 -27.22 -1.57
CA PRO A 165 -6.66 -27.22 -1.84
C PRO A 165 -6.17 -25.90 -2.46
N SER A 166 -7.04 -25.19 -3.19
CA SER A 166 -6.73 -23.86 -3.74
C SER A 166 -6.63 -22.80 -2.65
N ASP A 167 -7.58 -22.80 -1.71
CA ASP A 167 -7.60 -21.87 -0.59
C ASP A 167 -6.41 -22.09 0.34
N VAL A 168 -6.06 -23.35 0.62
CA VAL A 168 -4.89 -23.68 1.44
C VAL A 168 -3.61 -23.13 0.80
N ARG A 169 -3.45 -23.25 -0.52
CA ARG A 169 -2.30 -22.67 -1.23
C ARG A 169 -2.29 -21.14 -1.15
N ARG A 170 -3.42 -20.47 -1.40
CA ARG A 170 -3.52 -19.00 -1.31
C ARG A 170 -3.22 -18.49 0.09
N LEU A 171 -3.81 -19.10 1.13
CA LEU A 171 -3.56 -18.76 2.52
C LEU A 171 -2.09 -18.96 2.92
N THR A 172 -1.50 -20.08 2.50
CA THR A 172 -0.08 -20.37 2.77
C THR A 172 0.82 -19.35 2.08
N SER A 173 0.54 -19.02 0.81
CA SER A 173 1.27 -18.00 0.05
C SER A 173 1.19 -16.64 0.71
N PHE A 174 -0.02 -16.20 1.11
CA PHE A 174 -0.20 -14.93 1.79
C PHE A 174 0.57 -14.86 3.12
N CYS A 175 0.47 -15.91 3.95
CA CYS A 175 1.20 -15.94 5.21
C CYS A 175 2.72 -15.93 5.00
N GLN A 176 3.20 -16.58 3.94
CA GLN A 176 4.62 -16.57 3.57
C GLN A 176 5.06 -15.18 3.12
N GLN A 177 4.25 -14.45 2.34
CA GLN A 177 4.50 -13.05 1.99
C GLN A 177 4.54 -12.15 3.24
N LEU A 178 3.64 -12.34 4.20
CA LEU A 178 3.69 -11.62 5.48
C LEU A 178 5.01 -11.85 6.21
N TYR A 179 5.61 -13.05 6.13
CA TYR A 179 6.91 -13.32 6.72
C TYR A 179 8.05 -12.64 5.94
N GLU A 180 8.03 -12.73 4.61
CA GLU A 180 9.03 -12.11 3.74
C GLU A 180 9.05 -10.58 3.90
N TYR A 181 7.89 -9.97 4.07
CA TYR A 181 7.71 -8.55 4.31
C TYR A 181 7.78 -8.15 5.79
N SER A 182 8.13 -9.08 6.69
CA SER A 182 8.30 -8.82 8.13
C SER A 182 7.03 -8.34 8.88
N PHE A 183 5.84 -8.65 8.37
CA PHE A 183 4.57 -8.47 9.09
C PHE A 183 4.33 -9.56 10.14
N VAL A 184 4.95 -10.72 9.96
CA VAL A 184 5.02 -11.78 10.97
C VAL A 184 6.47 -12.23 11.15
N ALA A 185 6.82 -12.65 12.37
CA ALA A 185 8.19 -13.04 12.68
C ALA A 185 8.57 -14.42 12.13
N LYS A 186 7.60 -15.36 12.04
CA LYS A 186 7.81 -16.72 11.51
C LYS A 186 6.52 -17.33 10.97
N THR A 187 6.67 -18.21 9.99
CA THR A 187 5.66 -19.14 9.47
C THR A 187 6.12 -20.57 9.70
N ILE A 188 5.32 -21.39 10.41
CA ILE A 188 5.69 -22.77 10.77
C ILE A 188 4.57 -23.72 10.34
N PRO A 189 4.74 -24.46 9.23
CA PRO A 189 3.72 -25.39 8.76
C PRO A 189 3.66 -26.64 9.64
N ASN A 190 2.45 -27.08 9.98
CA ASN A 190 2.20 -28.32 10.70
C ASN A 190 1.31 -29.25 9.88
N LYS A 191 1.94 -30.20 9.18
CA LYS A 191 1.24 -31.18 8.32
C LYS A 191 0.36 -32.14 9.12
N GLN A 192 0.74 -32.50 10.35
CA GLN A 192 -0.02 -33.44 11.16
C GLN A 192 -1.33 -32.84 11.66
N LYS A 193 -1.30 -31.56 12.06
CA LYS A 193 -2.47 -30.83 12.58
C LYS A 193 -3.15 -29.93 11.54
N ASN A 194 -2.82 -30.11 10.25
CA ASN A 194 -3.39 -29.42 9.12
C ASN A 194 -3.54 -27.88 9.31
N HIS A 195 -2.46 -27.22 9.72
CA HIS A 195 -2.48 -25.78 9.95
C HIS A 195 -1.12 -25.12 9.73
N LEU A 196 -1.13 -23.79 9.72
CA LEU A 196 0.06 -22.94 9.73
C LEU A 196 0.11 -22.12 11.01
N LEU A 197 1.20 -22.23 11.78
CA LEU A 197 1.44 -21.38 12.94
C LEU A 197 2.17 -20.11 12.50
N LEU A 198 1.68 -18.96 12.93
CA LEU A 198 2.28 -17.65 12.71
C LEU A 198 2.79 -17.10 14.03
N VAL A 199 4.06 -16.71 14.09
CA VAL A 199 4.58 -15.92 15.22
C VAL A 199 4.34 -14.46 14.88
N VAL A 200 3.51 -13.76 15.67
CA VAL A 200 3.07 -12.40 15.34
C VAL A 200 4.17 -11.36 15.66
N GLN A 201 4.22 -10.29 14.86
CA GLN A 201 5.04 -9.11 15.14
C GLN A 201 4.27 -8.13 16.03
N THR A 202 4.94 -7.50 16.99
CA THR A 202 4.33 -6.55 17.94
C THR A 202 4.74 -5.09 17.72
N ALA A 203 5.51 -4.80 16.66
CA ALA A 203 5.86 -3.44 16.29
C ALA A 203 4.58 -2.59 16.12
N PRO A 204 4.52 -1.35 16.65
CA PRO A 204 3.31 -0.52 16.61
C PRO A 204 2.72 -0.38 15.21
N ALA A 205 3.53 -0.05 14.19
CA ALA A 205 3.05 0.11 12.81
C ALA A 205 2.37 -1.17 12.26
N ILE A 206 2.93 -2.36 12.55
CA ILE A 206 2.31 -3.63 12.12
C ILE A 206 1.00 -3.89 12.86
N ARG A 207 0.91 -3.52 14.14
CA ARG A 207 -0.34 -3.61 14.90
C ARG A 207 -1.40 -2.67 14.34
N HIS A 208 -1.06 -1.41 14.08
CA HIS A 208 -1.98 -0.43 13.51
C HIS A 208 -2.46 -0.86 12.12
N PHE A 209 -1.55 -1.37 11.28
CA PHE A 209 -1.88 -1.95 9.99
C PHE A 209 -2.98 -3.02 10.07
N PHE A 210 -2.78 -4.07 10.86
CA PHE A 210 -3.78 -5.13 11.02
C PHE A 210 -5.05 -4.64 11.74
N ASN A 211 -4.97 -3.55 12.49
CA ASN A 211 -6.09 -2.95 13.21
C ASN A 211 -6.91 -1.97 12.34
N GLY A 212 -6.52 -1.70 11.09
CA GLY A 212 -7.38 -0.98 10.15
C GLY A 212 -6.64 -0.26 9.03
N GLU A 213 -5.39 0.16 9.24
CA GLU A 213 -4.69 1.00 8.26
C GLU A 213 -4.44 0.29 6.93
N TRP A 214 -4.52 -1.05 6.89
CA TRP A 214 -4.48 -1.80 5.63
C TRP A 214 -5.55 -1.32 4.64
N LEU A 215 -6.74 -0.92 5.12
CA LEU A 215 -7.82 -0.47 4.25
C LEU A 215 -7.54 0.92 3.68
N GLU A 216 -6.87 1.77 4.45
CA GLU A 216 -6.45 3.11 4.04
C GLU A 216 -5.37 3.03 2.96
N TRP A 217 -4.36 2.17 3.18
CA TRP A 217 -3.36 1.85 2.16
C TRP A 217 -4.02 1.31 0.89
N PHE A 218 -4.94 0.35 1.02
CA PHE A 218 -5.66 -0.21 -0.11
C PHE A 218 -6.46 0.87 -0.88
N ALA A 219 -7.16 1.75 -0.16
CA ALA A 219 -7.93 2.83 -0.77
C ALA A 219 -7.04 3.84 -1.50
N LEU A 220 -5.91 4.24 -0.89
CA LEU A 220 -4.92 5.10 -1.52
C LEU A 220 -4.38 4.48 -2.82
N MET A 221 -3.93 3.22 -2.77
CA MET A 221 -3.38 2.55 -3.96
C MET A 221 -4.42 2.40 -5.06
N THR A 222 -5.67 2.05 -4.71
CA THR A 222 -6.78 1.98 -5.68
C THR A 222 -7.01 3.32 -6.37
N CYS A 223 -6.96 4.43 -5.63
CA CYS A 223 -7.09 5.78 -6.16
C CYS A 223 -5.95 6.14 -7.12
N ILE A 224 -4.71 5.85 -6.72
CA ILE A 224 -3.51 6.17 -7.50
C ILE A 224 -3.45 5.35 -8.79
N GLU A 225 -3.69 4.04 -8.70
CA GLU A 225 -3.79 3.15 -9.86
C GLU A 225 -4.82 3.71 -10.84
N ARG A 226 -6.00 4.09 -10.35
CA ARG A 226 -7.07 4.60 -11.21
C ARG A 226 -6.75 5.96 -11.83
N ALA A 227 -6.17 6.89 -11.07
CA ALA A 227 -5.75 8.19 -11.60
C ALA A 227 -4.69 8.01 -12.70
N THR A 228 -3.76 7.09 -12.49
CA THR A 228 -2.70 6.76 -13.44
C THR A 228 -3.26 6.13 -14.72
N GLU A 229 -4.19 5.18 -14.62
CA GLU A 229 -4.90 4.59 -15.77
C GLU A 229 -5.64 5.64 -16.62
N LEU A 230 -6.18 6.67 -15.97
CA LEU A 230 -6.90 7.76 -16.62
C LEU A 230 -5.99 8.89 -17.12
N GLY A 231 -4.68 8.81 -16.88
CA GLY A 231 -3.72 9.86 -17.22
C GLY A 231 -3.95 11.18 -16.48
N LYS A 232 -4.58 11.12 -15.30
CA LYS A 232 -4.92 12.28 -14.48
C LYS A 232 -3.74 12.70 -13.62
N GLN A 233 -3.56 14.01 -13.46
CA GLN A 233 -2.65 14.52 -12.44
C GLN A 233 -3.32 14.39 -11.08
N PHE A 234 -2.55 14.06 -10.04
CA PHE A 234 -3.09 13.92 -8.71
C PHE A 234 -2.14 14.41 -7.63
N SER A 235 -2.74 14.86 -6.53
CA SER A 235 -2.11 14.97 -5.23
C SER A 235 -2.84 14.05 -4.26
N CYS A 236 -2.11 13.37 -3.39
CA CYS A 236 -2.68 12.50 -2.36
C CYS A 236 -2.18 12.84 -0.95
N ALA A 237 -2.94 12.44 0.06
CA ALA A 237 -2.48 12.45 1.44
C ALA A 237 -3.19 11.35 2.22
N ARG A 238 -2.55 10.90 3.29
CA ARG A 238 -3.16 10.07 4.32
C ARG A 238 -3.06 10.72 5.69
N ASN A 239 -3.95 10.33 6.59
CA ASN A 239 -4.04 10.84 7.96
C ASN A 239 -4.04 12.38 7.97
N LEU A 240 -4.89 12.95 7.11
CA LEU A 240 -4.95 14.39 6.86
C LEU A 240 -5.68 15.08 8.00
N GLY A 241 -4.95 15.87 8.78
CA GLY A 241 -5.53 16.67 9.86
C GLY A 241 -6.15 17.95 9.32
N LEU A 242 -7.40 18.22 9.68
CA LEU A 242 -8.14 19.43 9.32
C LEU A 242 -8.53 20.19 10.57
N THR A 243 -8.23 21.49 10.60
CA THR A 243 -8.69 22.41 11.66
C THR A 243 -9.49 23.55 11.03
N PHE A 244 -10.74 23.68 11.46
CA PHE A 244 -11.66 24.72 10.98
C PHE A 244 -11.56 25.99 11.84
N ALA A 245 -12.11 27.10 11.33
CA ALA A 245 -12.08 28.40 12.01
C ALA A 245 -12.76 28.42 13.40
N ASP A 246 -13.71 27.52 13.64
CA ASP A 246 -14.37 27.33 14.94
C ASP A 246 -13.57 26.44 15.91
N GLY A 247 -12.37 26.02 15.52
CA GLY A 247 -11.50 25.12 16.30
C GLY A 247 -11.87 23.65 16.19
N ALA A 248 -12.90 23.28 15.43
CA ALA A 248 -13.25 21.89 15.23
C ALA A 248 -12.16 21.17 14.44
N GLN A 249 -11.83 19.96 14.87
CA GLN A 249 -10.81 19.11 14.25
C GLN A 249 -11.43 17.87 13.61
N PHE A 250 -10.94 17.52 12.43
CA PHE A 250 -11.30 16.31 11.72
C PHE A 250 -10.04 15.65 11.19
N GLU A 251 -10.03 14.34 11.18
CA GLU A 251 -9.04 13.53 10.48
C GLU A 251 -9.73 12.88 9.28
N VAL A 252 -9.00 12.80 8.18
CA VAL A 252 -9.40 12.14 6.94
C VAL A 252 -8.36 11.10 6.60
N ASP A 253 -8.77 9.84 6.51
CA ASP A 253 -7.85 8.73 6.31
C ASP A 253 -7.13 8.81 4.96
N VAL A 254 -7.86 9.08 3.87
CA VAL A 254 -7.29 9.26 2.52
C VAL A 254 -7.94 10.46 1.84
N PHE A 255 -7.10 11.33 1.29
CA PHE A 255 -7.53 12.45 0.46
C PHE A 255 -6.82 12.40 -0.89
N LEU A 256 -7.56 12.59 -1.96
CA LEU A 256 -7.04 12.74 -3.31
C LEU A 256 -7.55 14.05 -3.91
N LEU A 257 -6.71 14.76 -4.66
CA LEU A 257 -7.09 15.92 -5.44
C LEU A 257 -6.69 15.67 -6.89
N LEU A 258 -7.66 15.41 -7.75
CA LEU A 258 -7.46 15.18 -9.17
C LEU A 258 -7.44 16.51 -9.93
N ASP A 259 -6.47 16.65 -10.83
CA ASP A 259 -6.25 17.84 -11.66
C ASP A 259 -6.28 19.17 -10.87
N SER A 260 -5.88 19.14 -9.59
CA SER A 260 -5.92 20.28 -8.64
C SER A 260 -7.31 20.86 -8.33
N GLU A 261 -8.40 20.23 -8.78
CA GLU A 261 -9.76 20.78 -8.64
C GLU A 261 -10.72 19.85 -7.92
N LEU A 262 -10.59 18.55 -8.17
CA LEU A 262 -11.61 17.56 -7.87
C LEU A 262 -11.22 16.73 -6.64
N PRO A 263 -11.78 17.03 -5.45
CA PRO A 263 -11.43 16.36 -4.22
C PRO A 263 -12.18 15.02 -4.11
N ILE A 264 -11.47 14.01 -3.62
CA ILE A 264 -12.01 12.73 -3.21
C ILE A 264 -11.56 12.52 -1.77
N LEU A 265 -12.53 12.39 -0.87
CA LEU A 265 -12.32 12.13 0.54
C LEU A 265 -12.78 10.71 0.82
N ILE A 266 -11.90 9.88 1.38
CA ILE A 266 -12.23 8.51 1.76
C ILE A 266 -11.94 8.34 3.24
N GLU A 267 -12.96 7.92 3.98
CA GLU A 267 -12.84 7.38 5.32
C GLU A 267 -12.97 5.86 5.25
N CYS A 268 -12.05 5.16 5.90
CA CYS A 268 -11.91 3.72 5.90
C CYS A 268 -12.39 3.12 7.23
N LYS A 269 -13.26 2.11 7.17
CA LYS A 269 -13.75 1.40 8.36
C LYS A 269 -13.58 -0.09 8.17
N SER A 270 -12.72 -0.68 9.00
CA SER A 270 -12.53 -2.14 9.09
C SER A 270 -13.37 -2.80 10.18
N GLY A 271 -14.27 -2.05 10.81
CA GLY A 271 -15.15 -2.48 11.91
C GLY A 271 -16.45 -1.67 11.96
N GLU A 272 -17.06 -1.56 13.14
CA GLU A 272 -18.34 -0.85 13.30
C GLU A 272 -18.20 0.65 12.94
N TYR A 273 -19.11 1.14 12.11
CA TYR A 273 -19.00 2.45 11.46
C TYR A 273 -20.24 3.34 11.66
N ARG A 274 -21.37 2.79 12.11
CA ARG A 274 -22.65 3.52 12.09
C ARG A 274 -22.66 4.77 12.96
N GLN A 275 -21.96 4.74 14.09
CA GLN A 275 -21.84 5.88 15.00
C GLN A 275 -21.13 7.09 14.37
N ASP A 276 -20.29 6.87 13.36
CA ASP A 276 -19.51 7.93 12.74
C ASP A 276 -20.19 8.54 11.51
N ILE A 277 -21.30 7.96 11.02
CA ILE A 277 -21.95 8.42 9.78
C ILE A 277 -22.30 9.90 9.84
N GLU A 278 -22.91 10.36 10.95
CA GLU A 278 -23.28 11.76 11.10
C GLU A 278 -22.08 12.70 11.11
N LYS A 279 -20.92 12.25 11.61
CA LYS A 279 -19.66 13.02 11.59
C LYS A 279 -19.27 13.33 10.14
N TYR A 280 -19.33 12.35 9.24
CA TYR A 280 -18.95 12.53 7.83
C TYR A 280 -20.02 13.26 7.01
N VAL A 281 -21.30 13.12 7.36
CA VAL A 281 -22.36 13.96 6.78
C VAL A 281 -22.13 15.44 7.11
N ARG A 282 -21.76 15.75 8.37
CA ARG A 282 -21.40 17.11 8.76
C ARG A 282 -20.15 17.59 8.04
N LEU A 283 -19.11 16.76 7.95
CA LEU A 283 -17.87 17.13 7.26
C LEU A 283 -18.11 17.45 5.78
N ARG A 284 -18.84 16.61 5.06
CA ARG A 284 -19.22 16.87 3.66
C ARG A 284 -19.91 18.23 3.50
N LYS A 285 -20.92 18.51 4.33
CA LYS A 285 -21.66 19.78 4.28
C LYS A 285 -20.75 20.98 4.54
N ARG A 286 -19.83 20.87 5.50
CA ARG A 286 -18.86 21.93 5.81
C ARG A 286 -17.88 22.19 4.67
N LEU A 287 -17.46 21.13 3.96
CA LEU A 287 -16.57 21.23 2.82
C LEU A 287 -17.29 21.62 1.51
N GLY A 288 -18.62 21.61 1.50
CA GLY A 288 -19.43 21.90 0.31
C GLY A 288 -19.28 20.86 -0.80
N LEU A 289 -19.05 19.59 -0.45
CA LEU A 289 -18.79 18.51 -1.40
C LEU A 289 -20.06 17.74 -1.77
N SER A 290 -20.09 17.17 -2.97
CA SER A 290 -21.10 16.20 -3.37
C SER A 290 -20.92 14.89 -2.61
N GLY A 291 -22.02 14.13 -2.41
CA GLY A 291 -21.96 12.81 -1.79
C GLY A 291 -21.09 11.81 -2.56
N SER A 292 -20.92 11.99 -3.89
CA SER A 292 -20.03 11.17 -4.73
C SER A 292 -18.55 11.29 -4.35
N ASN A 293 -18.17 12.43 -3.78
CA ASN A 293 -16.78 12.80 -3.50
C ASN A 293 -16.39 12.55 -2.03
N VAL A 294 -17.35 12.14 -1.19
CA VAL A 294 -17.11 11.75 0.21
C VAL A 294 -17.55 10.30 0.37
N ILE A 295 -16.55 9.43 0.49
CA ILE A 295 -16.67 7.99 0.41
C ILE A 295 -16.43 7.41 1.81
N LEU A 296 -17.37 6.62 2.30
CA LEU A 296 -17.17 5.72 3.43
C LEU A 296 -16.86 4.33 2.85
N CYS A 297 -15.57 3.97 2.84
CA CYS A 297 -15.09 2.65 2.43
C CYS A 297 -15.14 1.71 3.64
N VAL A 298 -16.02 0.71 3.61
CA VAL A 298 -16.25 -0.19 4.74
C VAL A 298 -15.90 -1.62 4.33
N ALA A 299 -14.91 -2.22 4.99
CA ALA A 299 -14.46 -3.58 4.71
C ALA A 299 -15.62 -4.58 4.81
N GLY A 300 -15.81 -5.38 3.77
CA GLY A 300 -16.83 -6.44 3.71
C GLY A 300 -18.26 -5.95 3.61
N LEU A 301 -18.51 -4.66 3.38
CA LEU A 301 -19.87 -4.13 3.25
C LEU A 301 -20.62 -4.77 2.06
N GLU A 302 -21.86 -5.17 2.30
CA GLU A 302 -22.73 -5.73 1.27
C GLU A 302 -23.28 -4.65 0.34
N ASP A 303 -23.33 -4.94 -0.96
CA ASP A 303 -23.73 -3.97 -2.00
C ASP A 303 -25.15 -3.40 -1.80
N GLU A 304 -26.09 -4.22 -1.31
CA GLU A 304 -27.46 -3.77 -1.04
C GLU A 304 -27.51 -2.77 0.13
N ILE A 305 -26.76 -3.06 1.19
CA ILE A 305 -26.63 -2.17 2.35
C ILE A 305 -25.92 -0.88 1.93
N ALA A 306 -24.84 -0.98 1.16
CA ALA A 306 -24.10 0.16 0.62
C ALA A 306 -24.99 1.09 -0.20
N LYS A 307 -25.83 0.55 -1.09
CA LYS A 307 -26.81 1.33 -1.87
C LYS A 307 -27.84 2.01 -0.97
N GLY A 308 -28.40 1.30 0.01
CA GLY A 308 -29.38 1.85 0.94
C GLY A 308 -28.81 3.00 1.77
N LEU A 309 -27.61 2.83 2.33
CA LEU A 309 -26.91 3.86 3.09
C LEU A 309 -26.55 5.07 2.23
N THR A 310 -26.11 4.83 0.99
CA THR A 310 -25.78 5.90 0.04
C THR A 310 -26.99 6.79 -0.24
N ALA A 311 -28.16 6.19 -0.49
CA ALA A 311 -29.40 6.92 -0.71
C ALA A 311 -29.88 7.67 0.54
N MET A 312 -29.62 7.14 1.73
CA MET A 312 -30.10 7.71 2.99
C MET A 312 -29.29 8.92 3.47
N TYR A 313 -27.96 8.88 3.32
CA TYR A 313 -27.07 9.85 3.97
C TYR A 313 -26.43 10.87 3.02
N ASP A 314 -26.64 10.74 1.70
CA ASP A 314 -25.99 11.58 0.69
C ASP A 314 -24.45 11.59 0.88
N LEU A 315 -23.92 10.38 1.09
CA LEU A 315 -22.51 9.99 1.14
C LEU A 315 -22.38 8.73 0.31
N SER A 316 -21.22 8.48 -0.29
CA SER A 316 -21.01 7.22 -1.02
C SER A 316 -20.55 6.14 -0.05
N PHE A 317 -21.28 5.03 0.03
CA PHE A 317 -20.85 3.85 0.78
C PHE A 317 -20.38 2.79 -0.21
N VAL A 318 -19.19 2.25 0.02
CA VAL A 318 -18.61 1.19 -0.81
C VAL A 318 -17.88 0.19 0.08
N SER A 319 -17.70 -1.02 -0.43
CA SER A 319 -16.71 -1.94 0.13
C SER A 319 -15.36 -1.80 -0.58
N GLU A 320 -14.34 -2.50 -0.09
CA GLU A 320 -13.04 -2.64 -0.76
C GLU A 320 -13.19 -3.08 -2.23
N ARG A 321 -14.13 -3.99 -2.52
CA ARG A 321 -14.41 -4.47 -3.88
C ARG A 321 -15.08 -3.41 -4.76
N GLY A 322 -15.92 -2.56 -4.17
CA GLY A 322 -16.70 -1.54 -4.87
C GLY A 322 -15.94 -0.24 -5.14
N LEU A 323 -14.84 0.01 -4.42
CA LEU A 323 -14.14 1.29 -4.43
C LEU A 323 -13.64 1.70 -5.82
N LEU A 324 -12.95 0.79 -6.52
CA LEU A 324 -12.41 1.05 -7.86
C LEU A 324 -13.52 1.44 -8.85
N GLN A 325 -14.64 0.73 -8.81
CA GLN A 325 -15.80 1.02 -9.68
C GLN A 325 -16.41 2.39 -9.37
N HIS A 326 -16.47 2.77 -8.09
CA HIS A 326 -16.99 4.07 -7.69
C HIS A 326 -16.13 5.22 -8.21
N ILE A 327 -14.81 5.14 -7.99
CA ILE A 327 -13.85 6.17 -8.47
C ILE A 327 -13.93 6.30 -9.99
N GLY A 328 -14.08 5.18 -10.71
CA GLY A 328 -14.19 5.18 -12.17
C GLY A 328 -15.51 5.74 -12.74
N ARG A 329 -16.56 5.91 -11.93
CA ARG A 329 -17.85 6.51 -12.35
C ARG A 329 -17.95 7.98 -12.02
N ALA A 330 -17.20 8.45 -11.02
CA ALA A 330 -17.31 9.80 -10.52
C ALA A 330 -16.69 10.84 -11.46
N HIS A 331 -15.84 10.43 -12.43
CA HIS A 331 -14.92 11.31 -13.16
C HIS A 331 -14.78 10.95 -14.64
#